data_AF-A0A923X7H3-F1
#
_entry.id   AF-A0A923X7H3-F1
#
_cell.length_a   1.000
_cell.length_b   1.000
_cell.length_c   1.000
_cell.angle_alpha   90.00
_cell.angle_beta   90.00
_cell.angle_gamma   90.00
#
_symmetry.space_group_name_H-M   'P 1'
#
loop_
_entity.id
_entity.type
_entity.pdbx_description
1 polymer ?
#
loop_
_entity_poly.entity_id
_entity_poly.type
_entity_poly.pdbx_seq_one_letter_code
_entity_poly.pdbx_strand_id
1 'polypeptide(L)'
;MDVVRDAFSQIGDIHDWLTKLVVIVVVVLAAVIVKRIVIRVVRRSYWRRLDLVAASAGPERLTRVKRQKTLATLFESLVRYGIYGAGLVVIINIIRPGASSALFSATLLGVLLGFGFQRLLGDVVAGALLLFEG
;
A
#
# COMPACT_ATOMS: atom_id res chain seq x y z
N MET A 1 26.73 -39.91 -19.81
CA MET A 1 27.14 -38.52 -19.48
C MET A 1 25.95 -37.64 -19.13
N ASP A 2 24.73 -38.17 -19.23
CA ASP A 2 23.47 -37.43 -19.13
C ASP A 2 22.99 -37.28 -17.69
N VAL A 3 23.21 -38.31 -16.85
CA VAL A 3 22.84 -38.32 -15.42
C VAL A 3 23.56 -37.22 -14.61
N VAL A 4 24.82 -36.93 -14.94
CA VAL A 4 25.59 -35.87 -14.27
C VAL A 4 25.07 -34.50 -14.70
N ARG A 5 24.71 -34.31 -15.97
CA ARG A 5 24.10 -33.06 -16.46
C ARG A 5 22.73 -32.81 -15.83
N ASP A 6 21.92 -33.84 -15.67
CA ASP A 6 20.59 -33.75 -15.04
C ASP A 6 20.69 -33.44 -13.54
N ALA A 7 21.68 -33.98 -12.84
CA ALA A 7 21.92 -33.63 -11.44
C ALA A 7 22.39 -32.17 -11.28
N PHE A 8 23.25 -31.68 -12.18
CA PHE A 8 23.71 -30.29 -12.17
C PHE A 8 22.60 -29.28 -12.54
N SER A 9 21.70 -29.61 -13.49
CA SER A 9 20.54 -28.75 -13.81
C SER A 9 19.53 -28.72 -12.67
N GLN A 10 19.27 -29.87 -12.04
CA GLN A 10 18.34 -29.98 -10.92
C GLN A 10 18.82 -29.18 -9.70
N ILE A 11 20.13 -29.12 -9.42
CA ILE A 11 20.70 -28.27 -8.36
C ILE A 11 20.56 -26.77 -8.69
N GLY A 12 20.75 -26.39 -9.96
CA GLY A 12 20.58 -25.01 -10.43
C GLY A 12 19.15 -24.50 -10.29
N ASP A 13 18.16 -25.33 -10.65
CA ASP A 13 16.74 -24.99 -10.56
C ASP A 13 16.27 -24.82 -9.11
N ILE A 14 16.78 -25.64 -8.19
CA ILE A 14 16.46 -25.55 -6.75
C ILE A 14 16.95 -24.22 -6.18
N HIS A 15 18.17 -23.79 -6.51
CA HIS A 15 18.72 -22.51 -6.03
C HIS A 15 17.94 -21.30 -6.56
N ASP A 16 17.53 -21.31 -7.83
CA ASP A 16 16.73 -20.24 -8.42
C ASP A 16 15.34 -20.14 -7.78
N TRP A 17 14.70 -21.28 -7.51
CA TRP A 17 13.39 -21.32 -6.87
C TRP A 17 13.43 -20.87 -5.41
N LEU A 18 14.46 -21.27 -4.65
CA LEU A 18 14.72 -20.80 -3.29
C LEU A 18 14.94 -19.28 -3.27
N THR A 19 15.70 -18.75 -4.21
CA THR A 19 15.98 -17.30 -4.29
C THR A 19 14.69 -16.51 -4.55
N LYS A 20 13.84 -16.96 -5.48
CA LYS A 20 12.53 -16.36 -5.76
C LYS A 20 11.62 -16.38 -4.53
N LEU A 21 11.60 -17.49 -3.80
CA LEU A 21 10.78 -17.66 -2.60
C LEU A 21 11.25 -16.73 -1.47
N VAL A 22 12.56 -16.59 -1.25
CA VAL A 22 13.14 -15.65 -0.28
C VAL A 22 12.75 -14.21 -0.62
N VAL A 23 12.87 -13.80 -1.89
CA VAL A 23 12.50 -12.44 -2.32
C VAL A 23 11.01 -12.18 -2.10
N ILE A 24 10.12 -13.14 -2.42
CA ILE A 24 8.68 -13.00 -2.14
C ILE A 24 8.44 -12.81 -0.65
N VAL A 25 9.08 -13.62 0.21
CA VAL A 25 8.95 -13.51 1.67
C VAL A 25 9.43 -12.14 2.16
N VAL A 26 10.54 -11.62 1.64
CA VAL A 26 11.07 -10.28 1.96
C VAL A 26 10.10 -9.18 1.52
N VAL A 27 9.52 -9.27 0.32
CA VAL A 27 8.54 -8.29 -0.18
C VAL A 27 7.26 -8.30 0.66
N VAL A 28 6.77 -9.48 1.03
CA VAL A 28 5.62 -9.62 1.92
C VAL A 28 5.93 -9.05 3.30
N LEU A 29 7.11 -9.35 3.86
CA LEU A 29 7.59 -8.77 5.12
C LEU A 29 7.66 -7.24 5.03
N ALA A 30 8.22 -6.69 3.96
CA ALA A 30 8.29 -5.26 3.72
C ALA A 30 6.87 -4.65 3.65
N ALA A 31 5.96 -5.26 2.91
CA ALA A 31 4.56 -4.81 2.83
C ALA A 31 3.87 -4.82 4.21
N VAL A 32 4.10 -5.86 5.02
CA VAL A 32 3.59 -5.95 6.40
C VAL A 32 4.21 -4.87 7.29
N ILE A 33 5.51 -4.61 7.16
CA ILE A 33 6.21 -3.56 7.92
C ILE A 33 5.64 -2.18 7.54
N VAL A 34 5.54 -1.87 6.25
CA VAL A 34 5.00 -0.58 5.78
C VAL A 34 3.55 -0.43 6.24
N LYS A 35 2.71 -1.45 6.09
CA LYS A 35 1.34 -1.45 6.62
C LYS A 35 1.33 -1.17 8.12
N ARG A 36 2.20 -1.82 8.90
CA ARG A 36 2.31 -1.57 10.35
C ARG A 36 2.75 -0.16 10.66
N ILE A 37 3.71 0.40 9.90
CA ILE A 37 4.17 1.78 10.08
C ILE A 37 3.03 2.75 9.80
N VAL A 38 2.32 2.59 8.68
CA VAL A 38 1.18 3.44 8.29
C VAL A 38 0.09 3.41 9.37
N ILE A 39 -0.35 2.21 9.77
CA ILE A 39 -1.36 2.06 10.84
C ILE A 39 -0.86 2.68 12.14
N ARG A 40 0.42 2.51 12.49
CA ARG A 40 1.00 3.07 13.71
C ARG A 40 1.06 4.60 13.67
N VAL A 41 1.40 5.20 12.53
CA VAL A 41 1.44 6.66 12.34
C VAL A 41 0.02 7.23 12.40
N VAL A 42 -0.92 6.65 11.65
CA VAL A 42 -2.33 7.07 11.67
C VAL A 42 -2.90 6.95 13.09
N ARG A 43 -2.65 5.82 13.77
CA ARG A 43 -3.16 5.60 15.14
C ARG A 43 -2.53 6.55 16.16
N ARG A 44 -1.24 6.85 16.04
CA ARG A 44 -0.50 7.71 16.98
C ARG A 44 -0.89 9.19 16.85
N SER A 45 -1.18 9.67 15.65
CA SER A 45 -1.57 11.06 15.40
C SER A 45 -3.04 11.35 15.74
N TYR A 46 -3.95 10.40 15.49
CA TYR A 46 -5.39 10.65 15.63
C TYR A 46 -5.98 10.32 17.01
N TRP A 47 -5.62 9.19 17.61
CA TRP A 47 -6.43 8.61 18.69
C TRP A 47 -6.15 9.23 20.06
N ARG A 48 -4.96 9.83 20.26
CA ARG A 48 -4.64 10.51 21.53
C ARG A 48 -5.41 11.81 21.75
N ARG A 49 -5.87 12.47 20.69
CA ARG A 49 -6.60 13.75 20.81
C ARG A 49 -8.11 13.60 20.69
N LEU A 50 -8.60 12.59 19.95
CA LEU A 50 -10.04 12.42 19.71
C LEU A 50 -10.79 11.83 20.91
N ASP A 51 -10.22 10.87 21.64
CA ASP A 51 -10.89 10.25 22.79
C ASP A 51 -10.99 11.20 24.00
N LEU A 52 -9.99 12.07 24.21
CA LEU A 52 -10.01 13.08 25.27
C LEU A 52 -10.97 14.24 24.96
N VAL A 53 -11.16 14.60 23.68
CA VAL A 53 -12.07 15.67 23.27
C VAL A 53 -13.51 15.16 23.14
N ALA A 54 -13.73 13.93 22.68
CA ALA A 54 -15.07 13.34 22.57
C ALA A 54 -15.74 13.11 23.94
N ALA A 55 -14.96 12.89 25.00
CA ALA A 55 -15.47 12.73 26.36
C ALA A 55 -15.98 14.04 26.99
N SER A 56 -15.70 15.22 26.39
CA SER A 56 -16.03 16.53 26.97
C SER A 56 -16.66 17.51 25.97
N ALA A 57 -17.08 17.04 24.79
CA ALA A 57 -17.51 17.87 23.68
C ALA A 57 -19.04 17.85 23.44
N GLY A 58 -19.61 19.00 23.11
CA GLY A 58 -21.01 19.12 22.65
C GLY A 58 -21.27 18.51 21.26
N PRO A 59 -22.56 18.38 20.85
CA PRO A 59 -22.99 17.62 19.66
C PRO A 59 -22.36 18.06 18.33
N GLU A 60 -22.03 19.34 18.16
CA GLU A 60 -21.36 19.85 16.95
C GLU A 60 -19.91 19.34 16.82
N ARG A 61 -19.16 19.35 17.93
CA ARG A 61 -17.78 18.85 17.97
C ARG A 61 -17.72 17.33 17.77
N LEU A 62 -18.69 16.57 18.29
CA LEU A 62 -18.82 15.12 18.02
C LEU A 62 -19.01 14.81 16.54
N THR A 63 -19.83 15.61 15.85
CA THR A 63 -20.08 15.43 14.40
C THR A 63 -18.81 15.69 13.59
N ARG A 64 -18.02 16.69 13.99
CA ARG A 64 -16.74 17.02 13.37
C ARG A 64 -15.68 15.94 13.58
N VAL A 65 -15.57 15.39 14.78
CA VAL A 65 -14.71 14.25 15.13
C VAL A 65 -15.04 13.02 14.27
N LYS A 66 -16.32 12.74 14.04
CA LYS A 66 -16.75 11.64 13.16
C LYS A 66 -16.30 11.85 11.70
N ARG A 67 -16.45 13.07 11.15
CA ARG A 67 -16.00 13.40 9.79
C ARG A 67 -14.49 13.23 9.62
N GLN A 68 -13.71 13.72 10.59
CA GLN A 68 -12.25 13.56 10.58
C GLN A 68 -11.82 12.09 10.66
N LYS A 69 -12.54 11.25 11.41
CA LYS A 69 -12.29 9.80 11.48
C LYS A 69 -12.51 9.12 10.13
N THR A 70 -13.56 9.49 9.41
CA THR A 70 -13.82 8.97 8.06
C THR A 70 -12.70 9.35 7.09
N LEU A 71 -12.24 10.61 7.10
CA LEU A 71 -11.10 11.05 6.28
C LEU A 71 -9.82 10.28 6.59
N ALA A 72 -9.51 10.08 7.87
CA ALA A 72 -8.36 9.28 8.28
C ALA A 72 -8.47 7.84 7.79
N THR A 73 -9.67 7.26 7.84
CA THR A 73 -9.93 5.88 7.39
C THR A 73 -9.81 5.76 5.86
N LEU A 74 -10.29 6.77 5.11
CA LEU A 74 -10.14 6.84 3.66
C LEU A 74 -8.66 6.95 3.27
N PHE A 75 -7.89 7.82 3.94
CA PHE A 75 -6.46 7.96 3.70
C PHE A 75 -5.70 6.65 4.03
N GLU A 76 -6.03 6.01 5.15
CA GLU A 76 -5.44 4.71 5.50
C GLU A 76 -5.74 3.65 4.43
N SER A 77 -6.96 3.67 3.89
CA SER A 77 -7.39 2.74 2.83
C SER A 77 -6.64 3.01 1.52
N LEU A 78 -6.53 4.28 1.10
CA LEU A 78 -5.75 4.70 -0.07
C LEU A 78 -4.29 4.19 0.01
N VAL A 79 -3.63 4.43 1.14
CA VAL A 79 -2.24 3.97 1.34
C VAL A 79 -2.16 2.44 1.36
N ARG A 80 -3.09 1.76 2.03
CA ARG A 80 -3.13 0.30 2.10
C ARG A 80 -3.26 -0.34 0.72
N TYR A 81 -4.21 0.12 -0.09
CA TYR A 81 -4.41 -0.41 -1.45
C TYR A 81 -3.24 -0.05 -2.37
N GLY A 82 -2.61 1.11 -2.20
CA GLY A 82 -1.37 1.47 -2.92
C GLY A 82 -0.23 0.49 -2.64
N ILE A 83 -0.01 0.12 -1.38
CA ILE A 83 1.01 -0.88 -0.99
C ILE A 83 0.70 -2.25 -1.59
N TYR A 84 -0.56 -2.69 -1.57
CA TYR A 84 -0.95 -3.96 -2.16
C TYR A 84 -0.75 -3.98 -3.68
N GLY A 85 -1.06 -2.88 -4.39
CA GLY A 85 -0.80 -2.75 -5.81
C GLY A 85 0.70 -2.83 -6.16
N ALA A 86 1.54 -2.08 -5.43
CA ALA A 86 2.99 -2.12 -5.63
C ALA A 86 3.58 -3.51 -5.34
N GLY A 87 3.17 -4.15 -4.24
CA GLY A 87 3.59 -5.51 -3.91
C GLY A 87 3.16 -6.53 -4.97
N LEU A 88 1.95 -6.39 -5.52
CA LEU A 88 1.46 -7.25 -6.59
C LEU A 88 2.31 -7.15 -7.86
N VAL A 89 2.72 -5.94 -8.26
CA VAL A 89 3.61 -5.73 -9.42
C VAL A 89 4.95 -6.45 -9.23
N VAL A 90 5.54 -6.34 -8.03
CA VAL A 90 6.80 -7.03 -7.71
C VAL A 90 6.63 -8.54 -7.75
N ILE A 91 5.54 -9.08 -7.17
CA ILE A 91 5.24 -10.51 -7.19
C ILE A 91 5.07 -11.03 -8.62
N ILE A 92 4.35 -10.30 -9.47
CA ILE A 92 4.17 -10.67 -10.89
C ILE A 92 5.52 -10.74 -11.60
N ASN A 93 6.42 -9.77 -11.36
CA ASN A 93 7.74 -9.75 -11.97
C ASN A 93 8.62 -10.94 -11.53
N ILE A 94 8.48 -11.40 -10.29
CA ILE A 94 9.22 -12.58 -9.79
C ILE A 94 8.71 -13.87 -10.45
N ILE A 95 7.38 -14.02 -10.58
CA ILE A 95 6.76 -15.22 -11.18
C ILE A 95 6.99 -15.24 -12.70
N ARG A 96 6.96 -14.08 -13.36
CA ARG A 96 7.22 -13.93 -14.79
C ARG A 96 8.25 -12.83 -15.05
N PRO A 97 9.55 -13.14 -15.00
CA PRO A 97 10.62 -12.17 -15.25
C PRO A 97 10.53 -11.50 -16.63
N GLY A 98 9.93 -12.17 -17.61
CA GLY A 98 9.69 -11.60 -18.95
C GLY A 98 8.46 -10.68 -19.05
N ALA A 99 7.68 -10.52 -17.98
CA ALA A 99 6.48 -9.67 -18.00
C ALA A 99 6.80 -8.16 -17.87
N SER A 100 8.08 -7.77 -17.87
CA SER A 100 8.47 -6.37 -17.67
C SER A 100 7.82 -5.41 -18.65
N SER A 101 7.62 -5.82 -19.91
CA SER A 101 6.90 -5.00 -20.91
C SER A 101 5.43 -4.79 -20.57
N ALA A 102 4.73 -5.83 -20.14
CA ALA A 102 3.33 -5.76 -19.70
C ALA A 102 3.18 -5.00 -18.37
N LEU A 103 4.13 -5.15 -17.45
CA LEU A 103 4.16 -4.38 -16.21
C LEU A 103 4.43 -2.90 -16.48
N PHE A 104 5.28 -2.58 -17.45
CA PHE A 104 5.56 -1.20 -17.83
C PHE A 104 4.33 -0.53 -18.44
N SER A 105 3.59 -1.24 -19.31
CA SER A 105 2.34 -0.73 -19.87
C SER A 105 1.24 -0.58 -18.82
N ALA A 106 1.11 -1.55 -17.89
CA ALA A 106 0.18 -1.43 -16.76
C ALA A 106 0.55 -0.26 -15.84
N THR A 107 1.84 -0.02 -15.62
CA THR A 107 2.34 1.12 -14.84
C THR A 107 2.00 2.44 -15.53
N LEU A 108 2.22 2.52 -16.86
CA LEU A 108 1.85 3.69 -17.65
C LEU A 108 0.34 3.96 -17.58
N LEU A 109 -0.49 2.93 -17.72
CA LEU A 109 -1.95 3.05 -17.55
C LEU A 109 -2.32 3.52 -16.15
N GLY A 110 -1.70 2.97 -15.10
CA GLY A 110 -1.91 3.40 -13.72
C GLY A 110 -1.59 4.87 -13.50
N VAL A 111 -0.49 5.36 -14.08
CA VAL A 111 -0.11 6.77 -14.05
C VAL A 111 -1.13 7.64 -14.79
N LEU A 112 -1.58 7.23 -15.97
CA LEU A 112 -2.61 7.94 -16.74
C LEU A 112 -3.93 8.03 -15.97
N LEU A 113 -4.36 6.94 -15.33
CA LEU A 113 -5.54 6.95 -14.45
C LEU A 113 -5.33 7.90 -13.27
N GLY A 114 -4.14 7.88 -12.66
CA GLY A 114 -3.78 8.81 -11.58
C GLY A 114 -3.88 10.27 -11.99
N PHE A 115 -3.37 10.62 -13.19
CA PHE A 115 -3.51 11.95 -13.75
C PHE A 115 -4.98 12.31 -14.06
N GLY A 116 -5.78 11.34 -14.51
CA GLY A 116 -7.22 11.52 -14.71
C GLY A 116 -7.97 11.92 -13.43
N PHE A 117 -7.53 11.44 -12.26
CA PHE A 117 -8.15 11.73 -10.96
C PHE A 117 -7.54 12.94 -10.22
N GLN A 118 -6.51 13.58 -10.77
CA GLN A 118 -5.77 14.63 -10.07
C GLN A 118 -6.66 15.80 -9.59
N ARG A 119 -7.65 16.22 -10.40
CA ARG A 119 -8.58 17.31 -10.04
C ARG A 119 -9.46 16.93 -8.85
N LEU A 120 -10.02 15.72 -8.86
CA LEU A 120 -10.87 15.21 -7.77
C LEU A 120 -10.08 15.07 -6.45
N LEU A 121 -8.82 14.65 -6.53
CA LEU A 121 -7.96 14.56 -5.35
C LEU A 121 -7.72 15.94 -4.71
N GLY A 122 -7.52 16.97 -5.54
CA GLY A 122 -7.39 18.35 -5.07
C GLY A 122 -8.63 18.80 -4.29
N ASP A 123 -9.82 18.53 -4.82
CA ASP A 123 -11.08 18.90 -4.17
C ASP A 123 -11.30 18.16 -2.85
N VAL A 124 -10.98 16.87 -2.79
CA VAL A 124 -11.06 16.08 -1.55
C VAL A 124 -10.10 16.58 -0.47
N VAL A 125 -8.86 16.93 -0.85
CA VAL A 125 -7.87 17.47 0.09
C VAL A 125 -8.27 18.85 0.57
N ALA A 126 -8.74 19.74 -0.32
CA ALA A 126 -9.23 21.06 0.06
C ALA A 126 -10.43 20.97 1.02
N GLY A 127 -11.41 20.10 0.71
CA GLY A 127 -12.55 19.83 1.59
C GLY A 127 -12.13 19.23 2.94
N ALA A 128 -11.11 18.36 2.96
CA ALA A 128 -10.53 17.83 4.19
C ALA A 128 -9.87 18.93 5.02
N LEU A 129 -9.06 19.81 4.40
CA LEU A 129 -8.38 20.91 5.09
C LEU A 129 -9.35 21.91 5.73
N LEU A 130 -10.42 22.28 5.03
CA LEU A 130 -11.49 23.12 5.59
C LEU A 130 -12.10 22.50 6.86
N LEU A 131 -12.23 21.17 6.92
CA LEU A 131 -12.71 20.45 8.10
C LEU A 131 -11.70 20.41 9.25
N PHE A 132 -10.41 20.64 9.01
CA PHE A 132 -9.37 20.76 10.04
C PHE A 132 -9.13 22.20 10.49
N GLU A 133 -9.38 23.18 9.63
CA GLU A 133 -9.08 24.60 9.88
C GLU A 133 -10.20 25.35 10.63
N GLY A 134 -11.48 24.97 10.42
CA GLY A 134 -12.63 25.56 11.12
C GLY A 134 -12.78 25.14 12.57
#